data_AF-A0A5C7YKA5-F1
#
_entry.id   AF-A0A5C7YKA5-F1
#
_cell.length_a   1.000
_cell.length_b   1.000
_cell.length_c   1.000
_cell.angle_alpha   90.00
_cell.angle_beta   90.00
_cell.angle_gamma   90.00
#
_symmetry.space_group_name_H-M   'P 1'
#
loop_
_entity.id
_entity.type
_entity.pdbx_description
1 polymer ?
#
loop_
_entity_poly.entity_id
_entity_poly.type
_entity_poly.pdbx_seq_one_letter_code
_entity_poly.pdbx_strand_id
1 'polypeptide(L)'
;PMIADPDVNNKDVSKRYTHDTIRPLSFYGGDKKVDLGFIGSCMVHKGDMKILAQMLKNIEKQQGKVEFKAPLVVAPPTYNIVDELKAEGDWEVLQKYSGFEFDDNAPKATARTEYENMLYLERPGCNLCMGNQEKASKGDTVMATSTRLFQGRVVEDTAEKKGESLLSSTPVVVLSTILGRTPSIEEYKLAVEGINLTKFAPSHKLLVG
;
A
#
# COMPACT_ATOMS: atom_id res chain seq x y z
N PRO A 1 -0.63 14.42 -1.28
CA PRO A 1 -0.44 13.12 -1.98
C PRO A 1 -1.61 12.88 -2.95
N MET A 2 -1.37 12.14 -4.03
CA MET A 2 -2.39 11.79 -5.02
C MET A 2 -2.69 10.29 -4.96
N ILE A 3 -3.89 9.91 -5.40
CA ILE A 3 -4.35 8.51 -5.47
C ILE A 3 -4.94 8.29 -6.86
N ALA A 4 -4.48 7.25 -7.57
CA ALA A 4 -5.16 6.79 -8.76
C ALA A 4 -6.39 5.97 -8.35
N ASP A 5 -7.56 6.47 -8.73
CA ASP A 5 -8.86 5.90 -8.41
C ASP A 5 -9.39 5.13 -9.62
N PRO A 6 -9.74 3.84 -9.50
CA PRO A 6 -10.34 3.10 -10.60
C PRO A 6 -11.71 3.64 -11.02
N ASP A 7 -12.36 4.52 -10.25
CA ASP A 7 -13.66 5.12 -10.54
C ASP A 7 -14.70 4.07 -10.98
N VAL A 8 -14.79 2.99 -10.20
CA VAL A 8 -15.52 1.76 -10.58
C VAL A 8 -17.00 2.00 -10.88
N ASN A 9 -17.56 3.11 -10.40
CA ASN A 9 -18.95 3.51 -10.58
C ASN A 9 -19.14 4.59 -11.66
N ASN A 10 -18.12 4.88 -12.48
CA ASN A 10 -18.25 5.83 -13.58
C ASN A 10 -19.43 5.46 -14.49
N LYS A 11 -20.21 6.45 -14.94
CA LYS A 11 -21.34 6.23 -15.86
C LYS A 11 -20.87 5.67 -17.20
N ASP A 12 -19.72 6.13 -17.67
CA ASP A 12 -19.05 5.60 -18.85
C ASP A 12 -18.21 4.38 -18.47
N VAL A 13 -18.63 3.20 -18.93
CA VAL A 13 -17.97 1.93 -18.63
C VAL A 13 -16.51 1.92 -19.09
N SER A 14 -16.19 2.61 -20.19
CA SER A 14 -14.84 2.65 -20.75
C SER A 14 -13.84 3.42 -19.87
N LYS A 15 -14.33 4.24 -18.93
CA LYS A 15 -13.51 5.03 -18.00
C LYS A 15 -13.31 4.36 -16.64
N ARG A 16 -13.95 3.21 -16.41
CA ARG A 16 -13.77 2.43 -15.18
C ARG A 16 -12.45 1.67 -15.25
N TYR A 17 -11.80 1.52 -14.10
CA TYR A 17 -10.54 0.80 -13.92
C TYR A 17 -9.41 1.32 -14.82
N THR A 18 -9.38 2.64 -15.09
CA THR A 18 -8.29 3.31 -15.80
C THR A 18 -7.39 4.09 -14.84
N HIS A 19 -6.14 4.33 -15.23
CA HIS A 19 -5.16 5.03 -14.40
C HIS A 19 -5.32 6.55 -14.45
N ASP A 20 -6.27 7.05 -15.25
CA ASP A 20 -6.36 8.47 -15.61
C ASP A 20 -7.14 9.29 -14.58
N THR A 21 -7.94 8.64 -13.73
CA THR A 21 -8.68 9.32 -12.66
C THR A 21 -7.78 9.47 -11.43
N ILE A 22 -7.02 10.57 -11.40
CA ILE A 22 -6.14 10.90 -10.27
C ILE A 22 -6.84 11.88 -9.33
N ARG A 23 -7.03 11.48 -8.07
CA ARG A 23 -7.68 12.31 -7.04
C ARG A 23 -6.69 12.72 -5.95
N PRO A 24 -6.72 13.97 -5.47
CA PRO A 24 -5.93 14.35 -4.30
C PRO A 24 -6.47 13.61 -3.06
N LEU A 25 -5.60 13.32 -2.08
CA LEU A 25 -6.02 12.66 -0.83
C LEU A 25 -7.17 13.40 -0.13
N SER A 26 -7.19 14.73 -0.20
CA SER A 26 -8.26 15.56 0.37
C SER A 26 -9.65 15.29 -0.22
N PHE A 27 -9.74 14.73 -1.43
CA PHE A 27 -11.01 14.36 -2.05
C PHE A 27 -11.81 13.37 -1.19
N TYR A 28 -11.13 12.47 -0.49
CA TYR A 28 -11.78 11.40 0.27
C TYR A 28 -12.23 11.80 1.67
N GLY A 29 -11.95 13.05 2.10
CA GLY A 29 -12.36 13.58 3.40
C GLY A 29 -11.71 12.91 4.62
N GLY A 30 -10.92 11.85 4.41
CA GLY A 30 -10.43 10.99 5.47
C GLY A 30 -11.36 9.81 5.78
N ASP A 31 -12.40 9.55 4.98
CA ASP A 31 -13.47 8.60 5.35
C ASP A 31 -13.54 7.33 4.49
N LYS A 32 -12.88 7.31 3.32
CA LYS A 32 -12.96 6.15 2.43
C LYS A 32 -12.34 4.92 3.10
N LYS A 33 -13.16 3.90 3.38
CA LYS A 33 -12.73 2.62 3.95
C LYS A 33 -11.62 1.98 3.12
N VAL A 34 -10.64 1.39 3.79
CA VAL A 34 -9.60 0.56 3.20
C VAL A 34 -9.63 -0.79 3.88
N ASP A 35 -9.82 -1.84 3.09
CA ASP A 35 -9.97 -3.22 3.57
C ASP A 35 -8.64 -3.99 3.51
N LEU A 36 -7.71 -3.60 2.63
CA LEU A 36 -6.36 -4.18 2.55
C LEU A 36 -5.36 -3.17 2.01
N GLY A 37 -4.15 -3.13 2.59
CA GLY A 37 -3.01 -2.39 2.06
C GLY A 37 -1.95 -3.30 1.48
N PHE A 38 -1.32 -2.88 0.39
CA PHE A 38 -0.24 -3.63 -0.24
C PHE A 38 0.94 -2.74 -0.64
N ILE A 39 2.13 -3.07 -0.14
CA ILE A 39 3.38 -2.39 -0.49
C ILE A 39 4.32 -3.41 -1.13
N GLY A 40 4.36 -3.43 -2.45
CA GLY A 40 5.22 -4.36 -3.18
C GLY A 40 4.94 -4.30 -4.67
N SER A 41 5.94 -3.95 -5.46
CA SER A 41 5.89 -4.00 -6.92
C SER A 41 7.28 -3.74 -7.48
N CYS A 42 7.42 -3.82 -8.80
CA CYS A 42 8.64 -3.35 -9.47
C CYS A 42 8.91 -1.84 -9.31
N MET A 43 7.96 -1.05 -8.79
CA MET A 43 8.12 0.39 -8.54
C MET A 43 8.61 0.70 -7.12
N VAL A 44 8.64 -0.30 -6.24
CA VAL A 44 9.07 -0.16 -4.85
C VAL A 44 10.58 -0.38 -4.76
N HIS A 45 11.27 0.49 -4.03
CA HIS A 45 12.73 0.41 -3.84
C HIS A 45 13.07 0.31 -2.35
N LYS A 46 14.37 0.15 -2.03
CA LYS A 46 14.84 0.19 -0.63
C LYS A 46 14.32 1.41 0.13
N GLY A 47 14.35 2.59 -0.51
CA GLY A 47 13.87 3.84 0.10
C GLY A 47 12.42 3.77 0.59
N ASP A 48 11.53 3.12 -0.16
CA ASP A 48 10.14 2.93 0.25
C ASP A 48 10.00 2.05 1.50
N MET A 49 10.80 0.99 1.60
CA MET A 49 10.83 0.14 2.79
C MET A 49 11.34 0.88 4.02
N LYS A 50 12.34 1.74 3.84
CA LYS A 50 12.84 2.62 4.92
C LYS A 50 11.78 3.65 5.35
N ILE A 51 11.01 4.18 4.40
CA ILE A 51 9.87 5.07 4.69
C ILE A 51 8.84 4.31 5.55
N LEU A 52 8.47 3.08 5.16
CA LEU A 52 7.57 2.23 5.94
C LEU A 52 8.09 2.05 7.37
N ALA A 53 9.35 1.61 7.55
CA ALA A 53 9.94 1.39 8.87
C ALA A 53 9.94 2.67 9.72
N GLN A 54 10.32 3.81 9.14
CA GLN A 54 10.33 5.10 9.83
C GLN A 54 8.91 5.56 10.22
N MET A 55 7.92 5.32 9.36
CA MET A 55 6.52 5.64 9.69
C MET A 55 6.00 4.82 10.87
N LEU A 56 6.32 3.53 10.96
CA LEU A 56 5.93 2.70 12.10
C LEU A 56 6.53 3.25 13.40
N LYS A 57 7.80 3.69 13.38
CA LYS A 57 8.44 4.37 14.52
C LYS A 57 7.75 5.68 14.88
N ASN A 58 7.42 6.51 13.89
CA ASN A 58 6.73 7.78 14.11
C ASN A 58 5.35 7.58 14.75
N ILE A 59 4.59 6.60 14.25
CA ILE A 59 3.25 6.29 14.76
C ILE A 59 3.33 5.72 16.17
N GLU A 60 4.26 4.81 16.46
CA GLU A 60 4.51 4.33 17.83
C GLU A 60 4.86 5.50 18.76
N LYS A 61 5.73 6.41 18.34
CA LYS A 61 6.10 7.59 19.15
C LYS A 61 4.90 8.49 19.45
N GLN A 62 3.96 8.62 18.51
CA GLN A 62 2.78 9.48 18.65
C GLN A 62 1.65 8.82 19.44
N GLN A 63 1.45 7.51 19.28
CA GLN A 63 0.27 6.79 19.80
C GLN A 63 0.60 5.74 20.86
N GLY A 64 1.88 5.47 21.11
CA GLY A 64 2.38 4.47 22.06
C GLY A 64 2.37 3.02 21.53
N LYS A 65 1.57 2.72 20.51
CA LYS A 65 1.52 1.41 19.84
C LYS A 65 1.17 1.56 18.36
N VAL A 66 1.48 0.53 17.57
CA VAL A 66 0.99 0.38 16.19
C VAL A 66 -0.06 -0.72 16.17
N GLU A 67 -1.25 -0.40 15.69
CA GLU A 67 -2.34 -1.36 15.51
C GLU A 67 -2.92 -1.20 14.12
N PHE A 68 -3.07 -2.32 13.41
CA PHE A 68 -3.61 -2.34 12.07
C PHE A 68 -5.14 -2.55 12.15
N LYS A 69 -5.89 -1.73 11.42
CA LYS A 69 -7.35 -1.89 11.25
C LYS A 69 -7.72 -2.56 9.93
N ALA A 70 -6.75 -2.68 9.04
CA ALA A 70 -6.76 -3.49 7.83
C ALA A 70 -5.38 -4.15 7.66
N PRO A 71 -5.30 -5.36 7.09
CA PRO A 71 -4.03 -6.03 6.81
C PRO A 71 -3.11 -5.16 5.95
N LEU A 72 -1.81 -5.22 6.25
CA LEU A 72 -0.76 -4.62 5.43
C LEU A 72 0.15 -5.72 4.91
N VAL A 73 0.08 -6.00 3.61
CA VAL A 73 0.95 -6.98 2.95
C VAL A 73 2.14 -6.26 2.35
N VAL A 74 3.35 -6.70 2.67
CA VAL A 74 4.60 -6.10 2.20
C VAL A 74 5.41 -7.17 1.47
N ALA A 75 5.73 -6.91 0.21
CA ALA A 75 6.58 -7.79 -0.60
C ALA A 75 7.75 -6.97 -1.18
N PRO A 76 8.97 -7.10 -0.63
CA PRO A 76 10.16 -6.48 -1.21
C PRO A 76 10.37 -6.97 -2.66
N PRO A 77 10.96 -6.16 -3.55
CA PRO A 77 11.13 -6.59 -4.94
C PRO A 77 12.25 -7.63 -5.12
N THR A 78 13.28 -7.63 -4.25
CA THR A 78 14.45 -8.51 -4.34
C THR A 78 14.99 -8.88 -2.96
N TYR A 79 15.73 -9.99 -2.89
CA TYR A 79 16.45 -10.42 -1.68
C TYR A 79 17.53 -9.43 -1.25
N ASN A 80 18.29 -8.85 -2.19
CA ASN A 80 19.33 -7.87 -1.87
C ASN A 80 18.78 -6.70 -1.03
N ILE A 81 17.56 -6.22 -1.33
CA ILE A 81 16.93 -5.16 -0.54
C ILE A 81 16.59 -5.66 0.86
N VAL A 82 16.15 -6.91 1.02
CA VAL A 82 15.91 -7.51 2.34
C VAL A 82 17.22 -7.58 3.14
N ASP A 83 18.30 -8.05 2.52
CA ASP A 83 19.60 -8.20 3.17
C ASP A 83 20.17 -6.84 3.59
N GLU A 84 20.05 -5.82 2.73
CA GLU A 84 20.43 -4.45 3.06
C GLU A 84 19.60 -3.88 4.22
N LEU A 85 18.28 -4.09 4.23
CA LEU A 85 17.41 -3.64 5.33
C LEU A 85 17.71 -4.36 6.64
N LYS A 86 18.10 -5.65 6.59
CA LYS A 86 18.57 -6.40 7.76
C LYS A 86 19.88 -5.83 8.28
N ALA A 87 20.86 -5.60 7.41
CA ALA A 87 22.15 -5.00 7.78
C ALA A 87 22.01 -3.58 8.37
N GLU A 88 21.04 -2.81 7.89
CA GLU A 88 20.76 -1.45 8.36
C GLU A 88 19.83 -1.42 9.61
N GLY A 89 19.28 -2.55 10.04
CA GLY A 89 18.36 -2.67 11.19
C GLY A 89 16.93 -2.21 10.92
N ASP A 90 16.61 -1.81 9.68
CA ASP A 90 15.26 -1.40 9.29
C ASP A 90 14.30 -2.61 9.21
N TRP A 91 14.80 -3.79 8.84
CA TRP A 91 14.00 -5.02 8.78
C TRP A 91 13.47 -5.44 10.16
N GLU A 92 14.28 -5.29 11.21
CA GLU A 92 13.90 -5.61 12.60
C GLU A 92 12.68 -4.81 13.06
N VAL A 93 12.57 -3.56 12.59
CA VAL A 93 11.42 -2.70 12.86
C VAL A 93 10.17 -3.27 12.20
N LEU A 94 10.28 -3.75 10.96
CA LEU A 94 9.16 -4.36 10.26
C LEU A 94 8.75 -5.67 10.94
N GLN A 95 9.71 -6.51 11.31
CA GLN A 95 9.49 -7.76 12.04
C GLN A 95 8.76 -7.52 13.36
N LYS A 96 9.15 -6.50 14.13
CA LYS A 96 8.52 -6.14 15.42
C LYS A 96 7.00 -5.98 15.31
N TYR A 97 6.50 -5.47 14.19
CA TYR A 97 5.07 -5.23 13.98
C TYR A 97 4.40 -6.25 13.05
N SER A 98 5.15 -7.25 12.61
CA SER A 98 4.66 -8.30 11.73
C SER A 98 4.16 -9.50 12.52
N GLY A 99 3.05 -10.09 12.07
CA GLY A 99 2.62 -11.41 12.54
C GLY A 99 2.98 -12.55 11.58
N PHE A 100 3.68 -12.25 10.48
CA PHE A 100 4.10 -13.25 9.51
C PHE A 100 5.34 -12.77 8.75
N GLU A 101 6.38 -13.60 8.74
CA GLU A 101 7.52 -13.45 7.83
C GLU A 101 7.70 -14.72 7.01
N PHE A 102 8.01 -14.55 5.72
CA PHE A 102 8.33 -15.67 4.85
C PHE A 102 9.57 -16.45 5.35
N ASP A 103 9.57 -17.76 5.13
CA ASP A 103 10.71 -18.63 5.41
C ASP A 103 11.04 -19.46 4.16
N ASP A 104 12.28 -19.39 3.69
CA ASP A 104 12.74 -20.16 2.53
C ASP A 104 13.00 -21.63 2.84
N ASN A 105 13.21 -21.98 4.11
CA ASN A 105 13.32 -23.36 4.55
C ASN A 105 11.95 -24.01 4.77
N ALA A 106 10.91 -23.19 4.95
CA ALA A 106 9.52 -23.62 5.13
C ALA A 106 8.56 -22.78 4.28
N PRO A 107 8.62 -22.88 2.94
CA PRO A 107 7.76 -22.10 2.05
C PRO A 107 6.29 -22.40 2.30
N LYS A 108 5.46 -21.36 2.24
CA LYS A 108 4.00 -21.48 2.29
C LYS A 108 3.50 -22.41 1.18
N ALA A 109 2.68 -23.40 1.54
CA ALA A 109 2.16 -24.39 0.59
C ALA A 109 0.96 -23.88 -0.23
N THR A 110 0.25 -22.86 0.25
CA THR A 110 -0.99 -22.34 -0.35
C THR A 110 -0.99 -20.83 -0.43
N ALA A 111 -1.49 -20.28 -1.54
CA ALA A 111 -1.68 -18.84 -1.63
C ALA A 111 -2.69 -18.34 -0.58
N ARG A 112 -2.45 -17.16 -0.01
CA ARG A 112 -3.34 -16.51 0.95
C ARG A 112 -4.45 -15.79 0.20
N THR A 113 -5.67 -15.99 0.69
CA THR A 113 -6.89 -15.31 0.20
C THR A 113 -7.67 -14.66 1.34
N GLU A 114 -7.22 -14.85 2.58
CA GLU A 114 -7.80 -14.30 3.80
C GLU A 114 -6.68 -13.76 4.69
N TYR A 115 -6.94 -12.59 5.30
CA TYR A 115 -5.94 -11.85 6.05
C TYR A 115 -6.52 -11.35 7.38
N GLU A 116 -5.79 -11.59 8.46
CA GLU A 116 -5.97 -10.90 9.73
C GLU A 116 -5.35 -9.49 9.68
N ASN A 117 -5.83 -8.59 10.53
CA ASN A 117 -5.39 -7.20 10.60
C ASN A 117 -3.99 -7.06 11.24
N MET A 118 -2.96 -7.40 10.47
CA MET A 118 -1.56 -7.31 10.86
C MET A 118 -0.67 -7.03 9.65
N LEU A 119 0.62 -6.80 9.91
CA LEU A 119 1.63 -6.67 8.87
C LEU A 119 2.16 -8.04 8.46
N TYR A 120 2.20 -8.32 7.16
CA TYR A 120 2.77 -9.53 6.55
C TYR A 120 4.02 -9.16 5.77
N LEU A 121 5.13 -9.81 6.08
CA LEU A 121 6.36 -9.77 5.30
C LEU A 121 6.38 -10.98 4.37
N GLU A 122 5.89 -10.79 3.16
CA GLU A 122 5.84 -11.81 2.13
C GLU A 122 7.20 -11.93 1.40
N ARG A 123 7.42 -13.10 0.79
CA ARG A 123 8.64 -13.40 0.05
C ARG A 123 8.89 -12.35 -1.04
N PRO A 124 10.16 -11.94 -1.28
CA PRO A 124 10.46 -11.02 -2.35
C PRO A 124 9.90 -11.46 -3.71
N GLY A 125 9.19 -10.56 -4.39
CA GLY A 125 8.54 -10.86 -5.67
C GLY A 125 7.31 -10.00 -5.97
N CYS A 126 6.52 -10.41 -6.98
CA CYS A 126 5.36 -9.63 -7.42
C CYS A 126 4.15 -9.74 -6.49
N ASN A 127 3.94 -10.89 -5.84
CA ASN A 127 2.86 -11.12 -4.86
C ASN A 127 1.48 -10.58 -5.37
N LEU A 128 0.73 -9.85 -4.53
CA LEU A 128 -0.56 -9.24 -4.88
C LEU A 128 -0.51 -8.30 -6.10
N CYS A 129 0.66 -7.76 -6.49
CA CYS A 129 0.79 -6.94 -7.70
C CYS A 129 0.39 -7.73 -8.97
N MET A 130 0.67 -9.04 -8.98
CA MET A 130 0.28 -9.91 -10.08
C MET A 130 -1.13 -10.47 -9.91
N GLY A 131 -1.57 -10.71 -8.68
CA GLY A 131 -2.94 -11.15 -8.38
C GLY A 131 -3.33 -12.51 -8.96
N ASN A 132 -2.35 -13.34 -9.29
CA ASN A 132 -2.52 -14.68 -9.87
C ASN A 132 -2.35 -15.82 -8.85
N GLN A 133 -1.91 -15.48 -7.63
CA GLN A 133 -1.74 -16.41 -6.52
C GLN A 133 -2.45 -15.83 -5.30
N GLU A 134 -1.79 -14.91 -4.60
CA GLU A 134 -2.37 -14.12 -3.51
C GLU A 134 -3.48 -13.22 -4.05
N LYS A 135 -4.57 -13.07 -3.30
CA LYS A 135 -5.71 -12.23 -3.70
C LYS A 135 -6.43 -11.61 -2.52
N ALA A 136 -6.87 -10.36 -2.67
CA ALA A 136 -7.73 -9.73 -1.68
C ALA A 136 -9.14 -10.32 -1.71
N SER A 137 -9.90 -10.14 -0.63
CA SER A 137 -11.28 -10.65 -0.55
C SER A 137 -12.17 -9.91 -1.55
N LYS A 138 -13.18 -10.61 -2.08
CA LYS A 138 -14.06 -10.03 -3.10
C LYS A 138 -14.79 -8.80 -2.56
N GLY A 139 -14.86 -7.75 -3.38
CA GLY A 139 -15.48 -6.48 -3.04
C GLY A 139 -14.62 -5.58 -2.16
N ASP A 140 -13.42 -5.98 -1.76
CA ASP A 140 -12.54 -5.16 -0.93
C ASP A 140 -12.10 -3.87 -1.63
N THR A 141 -11.87 -2.84 -0.83
CA THR A 141 -11.15 -1.64 -1.24
C THR A 141 -9.68 -1.79 -0.86
N VAL A 142 -8.83 -2.03 -1.86
CA VAL A 142 -7.38 -2.22 -1.73
C VAL A 142 -6.65 -0.91 -1.98
N MET A 143 -5.71 -0.54 -1.11
CA MET A 143 -4.78 0.59 -1.31
C MET A 143 -3.37 0.05 -1.55
N ALA A 144 -2.79 0.27 -2.73
CA ALA A 144 -1.56 -0.41 -3.13
C ALA A 144 -0.49 0.50 -3.74
N THR A 145 0.78 0.08 -3.65
CA THR A 145 1.90 0.63 -4.45
C THR A 145 2.15 -0.16 -5.75
N SER A 146 1.14 -0.91 -6.21
CA SER A 146 1.20 -1.65 -7.47
C SER A 146 1.11 -0.71 -8.68
N THR A 147 1.21 -1.27 -9.88
CA THR A 147 1.19 -0.50 -11.13
C THR A 147 -0.12 -0.60 -11.90
N ARG A 148 -1.05 -1.45 -11.46
CA ARG A 148 -2.28 -1.76 -12.20
C ARG A 148 -3.48 -1.87 -11.28
N LEU A 149 -4.56 -1.20 -11.66
CA LEU A 149 -5.84 -1.17 -10.93
C LEU A 149 -7.01 -1.84 -11.68
N PHE A 150 -6.70 -2.68 -12.66
CA PHE A 150 -7.69 -3.33 -13.52
C PHE A 150 -8.68 -4.21 -12.74
N GLN A 151 -9.91 -4.30 -13.24
CA GLN A 151 -10.97 -5.16 -12.68
C GLN A 151 -10.49 -6.61 -12.54
N GLY A 152 -10.73 -7.23 -11.38
CA GLY A 152 -10.37 -8.63 -11.12
C GLY A 152 -8.89 -8.90 -10.90
N ARG A 153 -8.02 -7.88 -10.98
CA ARG A 153 -6.56 -8.04 -10.85
C ARG A 153 -6.17 -8.41 -9.43
N VAL A 154 -6.18 -7.43 -8.51
CA VAL A 154 -5.84 -7.64 -7.09
C VAL A 154 -7.07 -8.09 -6.30
N VAL A 155 -8.24 -7.62 -6.74
CA VAL A 155 -9.52 -7.84 -6.09
C VAL A 155 -10.60 -8.08 -7.14
N GLU A 156 -11.51 -9.01 -6.83
CA GLU A 156 -12.69 -9.33 -7.65
C GLU A 156 -13.94 -8.63 -7.11
N ASP A 157 -14.98 -8.54 -7.93
CA ASP A 157 -16.28 -8.04 -7.50
C ASP A 157 -17.05 -9.11 -6.70
N THR A 158 -17.90 -8.69 -5.77
CA THR A 158 -19.04 -9.49 -5.31
C THR A 158 -20.26 -9.19 -6.19
N ALA A 159 -21.41 -9.82 -5.89
CA ALA A 159 -22.66 -9.48 -6.57
C ALA A 159 -23.16 -8.06 -6.20
N GLU A 160 -22.78 -7.55 -5.02
CA GLU A 160 -23.30 -6.30 -4.45
C GLU A 160 -22.27 -5.16 -4.42
N LYS A 161 -20.96 -5.45 -4.42
CA LYS A 161 -19.89 -4.46 -4.32
C LYS A 161 -18.78 -4.75 -5.33
N LYS A 162 -18.39 -3.74 -6.09
CA LYS A 162 -17.21 -3.80 -6.96
C LYS A 162 -15.94 -3.79 -6.13
N GLY A 163 -14.99 -4.64 -6.50
CA GLY A 163 -13.63 -4.60 -5.98
C GLY A 163 -12.92 -3.35 -6.49
N GLU A 164 -12.21 -2.67 -5.61
CA GLU A 164 -11.51 -1.43 -5.94
C GLU A 164 -10.03 -1.56 -5.60
N SER A 165 -9.14 -1.37 -6.58
CA SER A 165 -7.71 -1.28 -6.34
C SER A 165 -7.26 0.16 -6.57
N LEU A 166 -6.98 0.91 -5.51
CA LEU A 166 -6.46 2.26 -5.59
C LEU A 166 -4.93 2.23 -5.55
N LEU A 167 -4.28 3.09 -6.35
CA LEU A 167 -2.82 3.19 -6.35
C LEU A 167 -2.39 4.45 -5.62
N SER A 168 -1.47 4.33 -4.66
CA SER A 168 -0.92 5.45 -3.94
C SER A 168 0.52 5.20 -3.49
N SER A 169 1.10 6.19 -2.81
CA SER A 169 2.45 6.11 -2.27
C SER A 169 2.49 5.29 -0.98
N THR A 170 3.67 4.75 -0.67
CA THR A 170 3.95 3.99 0.55
C THR A 170 3.36 4.66 1.80
N PRO A 171 3.52 5.98 2.06
CA PRO A 171 2.94 6.58 3.24
C PRO A 171 1.42 6.54 3.34
N VAL A 172 0.73 6.72 2.21
CA VAL A 172 -0.74 6.67 2.19
C VAL A 172 -1.21 5.24 2.46
N VAL A 173 -0.55 4.23 1.90
CA VAL A 173 -0.88 2.81 2.14
C VAL A 173 -0.72 2.47 3.62
N VAL A 174 0.45 2.75 4.21
CA VAL A 174 0.73 2.44 5.63
C VAL A 174 -0.31 3.07 6.54
N LEU A 175 -0.49 4.38 6.40
CA LEU A 175 -1.40 5.11 7.28
C LEU A 175 -2.85 4.67 7.07
N SER A 176 -3.23 4.32 5.84
CA SER A 176 -4.58 3.82 5.57
C SER A 176 -4.86 2.48 6.24
N THR A 177 -3.87 1.58 6.31
CA THR A 177 -4.03 0.28 6.98
C THR A 177 -4.12 0.38 8.50
N ILE A 178 -3.41 1.33 9.09
CA ILE A 178 -3.47 1.62 10.54
C ILE A 178 -4.83 2.25 10.89
N LEU A 179 -5.35 3.11 10.03
CA LEU A 179 -6.63 3.79 10.26
C LEU A 179 -7.86 2.97 9.81
N GLY A 180 -7.70 2.02 8.89
CA GLY A 180 -8.80 1.28 8.23
C GLY A 180 -9.58 2.13 7.20
N ARG A 181 -9.03 3.29 6.86
CA ARG A 181 -9.61 4.30 5.96
C ARG A 181 -8.51 5.21 5.42
N THR A 182 -8.78 5.96 4.37
CA THR A 182 -7.87 7.00 3.88
C THR A 182 -7.57 8.02 4.99
N PRO A 183 -6.33 8.49 5.16
CA PRO A 183 -6.01 9.54 6.12
C PRO A 183 -6.48 10.92 5.67
N SER A 184 -6.68 11.81 6.64
CA SER A 184 -6.72 13.25 6.40
C SER A 184 -5.33 13.79 6.06
N ILE A 185 -5.28 15.01 5.52
CA ILE A 185 -4.00 15.68 5.20
C ILE A 185 -3.16 15.92 6.45
N GLU A 186 -3.78 16.22 7.58
CA GLU A 186 -3.06 16.49 8.83
C GLU A 186 -2.50 15.20 9.44
N GLU A 187 -3.28 14.11 9.49
CA GLU A 187 -2.79 12.77 9.88
C GLU A 187 -1.61 12.35 9.00
N TYR A 188 -1.70 12.59 7.68
CA TYR A 188 -0.61 12.31 6.75
C TYR A 188 0.66 13.09 7.09
N LYS A 189 0.58 14.41 7.30
CA LYS A 189 1.75 15.25 7.61
C LYS A 189 2.44 14.81 8.89
N LEU A 190 1.68 14.48 9.93
CA LEU A 190 2.21 13.99 11.20
C LEU A 190 2.91 12.64 11.04
N ALA A 191 2.33 11.71 10.28
CA ALA A 191 2.92 10.39 10.10
C ALA A 191 4.25 10.42 9.32
N VAL A 192 4.42 11.38 8.40
CA VAL A 192 5.62 11.51 7.57
C VAL A 192 6.64 12.52 8.12
N GLU A 193 6.46 13.00 9.35
CA GLU A 193 7.39 13.93 9.98
C GLU A 193 8.83 13.36 10.00
N GLY A 194 9.80 14.19 9.60
CA GLY A 194 11.21 13.79 9.53
C GLY A 194 11.58 12.85 8.37
N ILE A 195 10.61 12.44 7.54
CA ILE A 195 10.86 11.60 6.37
C ILE A 195 11.14 12.49 5.16
N ASN A 196 12.29 12.30 4.51
CA ASN A 196 12.63 12.99 3.27
C ASN A 196 11.89 12.37 2.09
N LEU A 197 10.63 12.79 1.89
CA LEU A 197 9.85 12.43 0.71
C LEU A 197 10.31 13.25 -0.49
N THR A 198 10.41 12.63 -1.66
CA THR A 198 10.73 13.31 -2.91
C THR A 198 9.73 14.45 -3.16
N LYS A 199 10.20 15.69 -3.07
CA LYS A 199 9.41 16.89 -3.37
C LYS A 199 9.54 17.16 -4.86
N PHE A 200 8.58 16.72 -5.66
CA PHE A 200 8.50 17.16 -7.04
C PHE A 200 7.83 18.53 -7.08
N ALA A 201 8.62 19.58 -7.26
CA ALA A 201 8.10 20.87 -7.71
C ALA A 201 8.11 20.85 -9.26
N PRO A 202 6.96 21.04 -9.94
CA PRO A 202 6.95 21.17 -11.39
C PRO A 202 7.92 22.29 -11.79
N SER A 203 8.75 22.06 -12.81
CA SER A 203 9.62 23.13 -13.29
C SER A 203 8.75 24.29 -13.78
N HIS A 204 9.01 25.51 -13.31
CA HIS A 204 8.38 26.73 -13.82
C HIS A 204 8.79 27.08 -15.26
N LYS A 205 9.46 26.18 -15.99
CA LYS A 205 9.65 26.34 -17.43
C LYS A 205 8.27 26.30 -18.07
N LEU A 206 7.82 27.47 -18.52
CA LEU A 206 6.68 27.62 -19.42
C LEU A 206 6.76 26.50 -20.45
N LEU A 207 5.74 25.65 -20.50
CA LEU A 207 5.50 24.80 -21.65
C LEU A 207 5.33 25.78 -22.81
N VAL A 208 6.36 25.90 -23.64
CA VAL A 208 6.28 26.64 -24.90
C VAL A 208 5.39 25.79 -25.79
N GLY A 209 4.10 26.10 -25.78
CA GLY A 209 3.12 25.68 -26.77
C GLY A 209 3.06 26.67 -27.90
#